data_AF-A0A9E1N6S4-F1
#
_entry.id   AF-A0A9E1N6S4-F1
#
_cell.length_a   1.000
_cell.length_b   1.000
_cell.length_c   1.000
_cell.angle_alpha   90.00
_cell.angle_beta   90.00
_cell.angle_gamma   90.00
#
_symmetry.space_group_name_H-M   'P 1'
#
loop_
_entity.id
_entity.type
_entity.pdbx_description
1 polymer ?
#
loop_
_entity_poly.entity_id
_entity_poly.type
_entity_poly.pdbx_seq_one_letter_code
_entity_poly.pdbx_strand_id
1 'polypeptide(L)'
;MKRVAPLQVDLEKVAELDGIWGLFQKTIEFKDNSVQGISLDNKVHSILFHLDYLCNTIDGIPYDELSDYVSTNLKEKGAEKFKKELIILGKSEGEIEVWFEFSKFAVANRHRPLYPKNIFQTIQSAQPFVKKYFDLAEKINHKEDMGSIIQETQNLTNQIEVFLKSDSYMSKAIYENAQVPHADWDEDVGGS
;
A
#
# COMPACT_ATOMS: atom_id res chain seq x y z
N MET A 1 -7.19 -10.91 -12.40
CA MET A 1 -8.52 -10.50 -11.91
C MET A 1 -8.41 -9.04 -11.47
N LYS A 2 -8.81 -8.06 -12.29
CA LYS A 2 -8.66 -6.63 -11.92
C LYS A 2 -9.82 -6.21 -11.01
N ARG A 3 -9.73 -6.52 -9.71
CA ARG A 3 -10.87 -6.44 -8.78
C ARG A 3 -11.07 -5.09 -8.09
N VAL A 4 -10.07 -4.21 -8.11
CA VAL A 4 -10.14 -2.89 -7.45
C VAL A 4 -10.54 -1.74 -8.37
N ALA A 5 -10.70 -2.00 -9.68
CA ALA A 5 -11.00 -0.98 -10.69
C ALA A 5 -12.20 -0.06 -10.35
N PRO A 6 -13.30 -0.54 -9.77
CA PRO A 6 -14.41 0.34 -9.37
C PRO A 6 -14.00 1.37 -8.30
N LEU A 7 -13.08 1.04 -7.40
CA LEU A 7 -12.55 1.98 -6.40
C LEU A 7 -11.61 2.98 -7.07
N GLN A 8 -10.79 2.49 -8.01
CA GLN A 8 -9.79 3.29 -8.70
C GLN A 8 -10.41 4.46 -9.48
N VAL A 9 -11.55 4.24 -10.13
CA VAL A 9 -12.25 5.30 -10.89
C VAL A 9 -12.60 6.51 -10.00
N ASP A 10 -13.06 6.28 -8.78
CA ASP A 10 -13.41 7.38 -7.88
C ASP A 10 -12.15 8.07 -7.33
N LEU A 11 -11.06 7.34 -7.08
CA LEU A 11 -9.78 7.95 -6.71
C LEU A 11 -9.21 8.81 -7.85
N GLU A 12 -9.29 8.35 -9.09
CA GLU A 12 -8.82 9.08 -10.27
C GLU A 12 -9.57 10.41 -10.44
N LYS A 13 -10.90 10.42 -10.27
CA LYS A 13 -11.69 11.66 -10.29
C LYS A 13 -11.27 12.64 -9.19
N VAL A 14 -10.99 12.16 -7.98
CA VAL A 14 -10.50 13.05 -6.91
C VAL A 14 -9.08 13.54 -7.20
N ALA A 15 -8.24 12.73 -7.83
CA ALA A 15 -6.91 13.15 -8.28
C ALA A 15 -6.98 14.25 -9.34
N GLU A 16 -7.96 14.21 -10.26
CA GLU A 16 -8.24 15.31 -11.21
C GLU A 16 -8.61 16.63 -10.52
N LEU A 17 -9.05 16.59 -9.26
CA LEU A 17 -9.34 17.75 -8.41
C LEU A 17 -8.14 18.19 -7.54
N ASP A 18 -6.96 17.59 -7.74
CA ASP A 18 -5.75 17.73 -6.91
C ASP A 18 -5.85 17.14 -5.48
N GLY A 19 -6.76 16.19 -5.26
CA GLY A 19 -6.94 15.58 -3.94
C GLY A 19 -7.66 16.49 -2.94
N ILE A 20 -7.98 15.96 -1.75
CA ILE A 20 -8.54 16.78 -0.67
C ILE A 20 -7.50 17.79 -0.18
N TRP A 21 -6.22 17.42 -0.19
CA TRP A 21 -5.14 18.34 0.10
C TRP A 21 -5.14 19.57 -0.83
N GLY A 22 -5.17 19.36 -2.15
CA GLY A 22 -5.17 20.43 -3.13
C GLY A 22 -6.41 21.31 -3.01
N LEU A 23 -7.58 20.70 -2.83
CA LEU A 23 -8.83 21.40 -2.59
C LEU A 23 -8.78 22.27 -1.31
N PHE A 24 -8.21 21.76 -0.21
CA PHE A 24 -8.01 22.54 1.01
C PHE A 24 -7.03 23.69 0.80
N GLN A 25 -5.93 23.48 0.07
CA GLN A 25 -4.95 24.54 -0.20
C GLN A 25 -5.55 25.70 -1.02
N LYS A 26 -6.45 25.38 -1.95
CA LYS A 26 -7.14 26.36 -2.81
C LYS A 26 -8.29 27.09 -2.11
N THR A 27 -8.76 26.58 -0.97
CA THR A 27 -9.92 27.10 -0.24
C THR A 27 -9.44 27.85 1.00
N ILE A 28 -9.64 29.17 1.05
CA ILE A 28 -9.10 30.04 2.10
C ILE A 28 -9.52 29.56 3.50
N GLU A 29 -10.76 29.10 3.64
CA GLU A 29 -11.37 28.62 4.87
C GLU A 29 -10.72 27.34 5.42
N PHE A 30 -10.07 26.54 4.57
CA PHE A 30 -9.51 25.22 4.93
C PHE A 30 -8.00 25.12 4.76
N LYS A 31 -7.35 26.19 4.30
CA LYS A 31 -5.92 26.19 3.99
C LYS A 31 -5.05 25.77 5.17
N ASP A 32 -5.41 26.20 6.39
CA ASP A 32 -4.70 25.84 7.62
C ASP A 32 -4.93 24.38 8.04
N ASN A 33 -5.90 23.70 7.44
CA ASN A 33 -6.24 22.30 7.68
C ASN A 33 -5.71 21.34 6.61
N SER A 34 -4.93 21.81 5.63
CA SER A 34 -4.46 20.99 4.50
C SER A 34 -3.70 19.72 4.90
N VAL A 35 -3.04 19.70 6.07
CA VAL A 35 -2.42 18.47 6.60
C VAL A 35 -3.45 17.36 6.84
N GLN A 36 -4.67 17.72 7.23
CA GLN A 36 -5.77 16.74 7.37
C GLN A 36 -6.19 16.19 6.00
N GLY A 37 -6.20 17.02 4.96
CA GLY A 37 -6.41 16.59 3.58
C GLY A 37 -5.36 15.58 3.13
N ILE A 38 -4.07 15.87 3.35
CA ILE A 38 -2.96 14.94 3.05
C ILE A 38 -3.15 13.61 3.79
N SER A 39 -3.51 13.67 5.07
CA SER A 39 -3.74 12.47 5.87
C SER A 39 -4.84 11.61 5.28
N LEU A 40 -5.97 12.21 4.88
CA LEU A 40 -7.07 11.47 4.26
C LEU A 40 -6.65 10.89 2.90
N ASP A 41 -6.04 11.69 2.03
CA ASP A 41 -5.56 11.27 0.70
C ASP A 41 -4.66 10.04 0.84
N ASN A 42 -3.65 10.09 1.73
CA ASN A 42 -2.72 8.99 1.97
C ASN A 42 -3.42 7.71 2.45
N LYS A 43 -4.41 7.84 3.35
CA LYS A 43 -5.13 6.69 3.90
C LYS A 43 -6.02 6.02 2.85
N VAL A 44 -6.67 6.79 1.99
CA VAL A 44 -7.48 6.24 0.89
C VAL A 44 -6.60 5.55 -0.16
N HIS A 45 -5.45 6.13 -0.51
CA HIS A 45 -4.49 5.48 -1.41
C HIS A 45 -3.91 4.20 -0.80
N SER A 46 -3.65 4.17 0.51
CA SER A 46 -3.20 2.97 1.24
C SER A 46 -4.21 1.82 1.14
N ILE A 47 -5.53 2.10 1.20
CA ILE A 47 -6.55 1.07 0.95
C ILE A 47 -6.35 0.43 -0.42
N LEU A 48 -6.23 1.23 -1.48
CA LEU A 48 -6.11 0.71 -2.84
C LEU A 48 -4.83 -0.10 -3.01
N PHE A 49 -3.70 0.43 -2.53
CA PHE A 49 -2.39 -0.23 -2.60
C PHE A 49 -2.42 -1.63 -1.94
N HIS A 50 -2.98 -1.75 -0.73
CA HIS A 50 -3.05 -3.02 -0.03
C HIS A 50 -4.09 -3.99 -0.60
N LEU A 51 -5.21 -3.49 -1.14
CA LEU A 51 -6.18 -4.34 -1.86
C LEU A 51 -5.61 -4.90 -3.16
N ASP A 52 -4.84 -4.09 -3.89
CA ASP A 52 -4.18 -4.53 -5.11
C ASP A 52 -3.14 -5.61 -4.80
N TYR A 53 -2.34 -5.42 -3.75
CA TYR A 53 -1.45 -6.44 -3.22
C TYR A 53 -2.18 -7.76 -2.97
N LEU A 54 -3.29 -7.78 -2.22
CA LEU A 54 -4.07 -9.00 -1.97
C LEU A 54 -4.56 -9.69 -3.25
N CYS A 55 -4.90 -8.91 -4.28
CA CYS A 55 -5.34 -9.45 -5.56
C CYS A 55 -4.17 -10.05 -6.34
N ASN A 56 -2.99 -9.43 -6.29
CA ASN A 56 -1.80 -9.87 -7.00
C ASN A 56 -1.15 -11.08 -6.32
N THR A 57 -1.30 -11.22 -5.01
CA THR A 57 -0.72 -12.32 -4.23
C THR A 57 -1.75 -13.41 -3.87
N ILE A 58 -2.88 -13.48 -4.59
CA ILE A 58 -3.99 -14.41 -4.26
C ILE A 58 -3.55 -15.87 -4.26
N ASP A 59 -2.60 -16.23 -5.12
CA ASP A 59 -2.07 -17.59 -5.26
C ASP A 59 -0.80 -17.82 -4.40
N GLY A 60 -0.45 -16.85 -3.55
CA GLY A 60 0.73 -16.86 -2.68
C GLY A 60 1.57 -15.59 -2.82
N ILE A 61 2.48 -15.35 -1.86
CA ILE A 61 3.43 -14.24 -1.97
C ILE A 61 4.39 -14.55 -3.13
N PRO A 62 4.57 -13.62 -4.09
CA PRO A 62 5.46 -13.82 -5.22
C PRO A 62 6.84 -14.25 -4.75
N TYR A 63 7.30 -15.37 -5.30
CA TYR A 63 8.67 -15.79 -5.18
C TYR A 63 9.44 -15.10 -6.29
N ASP A 64 9.70 -13.80 -6.07
CA ASP A 64 10.41 -12.96 -7.02
C ASP A 64 11.87 -13.41 -7.19
N GLU A 65 12.53 -12.86 -8.19
CA GLU A 65 13.92 -13.21 -8.52
C GLU A 65 14.88 -12.95 -7.36
N LEU A 66 14.64 -11.90 -6.55
CA LEU A 66 15.40 -11.66 -5.33
C LEU A 66 15.21 -12.81 -4.33
N SER A 67 13.98 -13.21 -4.05
CA SER A 67 13.66 -14.30 -3.13
C SER A 67 14.26 -15.61 -3.62
N ASP A 68 14.19 -15.91 -4.92
CA ASP A 68 14.79 -17.11 -5.53
C ASP A 68 16.32 -17.10 -5.45
N TYR A 69 16.95 -15.99 -5.82
CA TYR A 69 18.39 -15.80 -5.73
C TYR A 69 18.90 -15.99 -4.30
N VAL A 70 18.29 -15.30 -3.33
CA VAL A 70 18.73 -15.33 -1.94
C VAL A 70 18.50 -16.70 -1.33
N SER A 71 17.31 -17.28 -1.50
CA SER A 71 16.96 -18.58 -0.91
C SER A 71 17.81 -19.72 -1.47
N THR A 72 18.09 -19.72 -2.78
CA THR A 72 18.94 -20.72 -3.43
C THR A 72 20.36 -20.65 -2.90
N ASN A 73 20.94 -19.45 -2.85
CA ASN A 73 22.29 -19.26 -2.30
C ASN A 73 22.37 -19.58 -0.81
N LEU A 74 21.34 -19.24 -0.01
CA LEU A 74 21.27 -19.62 1.39
C LEU A 74 21.26 -21.15 1.56
N LYS A 75 20.54 -21.87 0.70
CA LYS A 75 20.47 -23.35 0.74
C LYS A 75 21.78 -24.01 0.29
N GLU A 76 22.43 -23.46 -0.74
CA GLU A 76 23.65 -24.05 -1.31
C GLU A 76 24.92 -23.71 -0.52
N LYS A 77 25.02 -22.47 -0.04
CA LYS A 77 26.25 -21.91 0.52
C LYS A 77 26.18 -21.69 2.03
N GLY A 78 24.98 -21.55 2.58
CA GLY A 78 24.75 -21.10 3.96
C GLY A 78 24.93 -19.59 4.12
N ALA A 79 24.30 -19.04 5.16
CA ALA A 79 24.23 -17.60 5.42
C ALA A 79 25.60 -16.93 5.50
N GLU A 80 26.54 -17.52 6.24
CA GLU A 80 27.88 -16.94 6.46
C GLU A 80 28.69 -16.79 5.17
N LYS A 81 28.68 -17.81 4.31
CA LYS A 81 29.44 -17.79 3.07
C LYS A 81 28.80 -16.82 2.08
N PHE A 82 27.48 -16.86 1.96
CA PHE A 82 26.77 -15.98 1.03
C PHE A 82 26.85 -14.50 1.45
N LYS A 83 26.76 -14.20 2.76
CA LYS A 83 26.98 -12.83 3.28
C LYS A 83 28.35 -12.29 2.86
N LYS A 84 29.42 -13.09 2.97
CA LYS A 84 30.76 -12.68 2.52
C LYS A 84 30.82 -12.38 1.03
N GLU A 85 30.16 -13.19 0.20
CA GLU A 85 30.08 -12.96 -1.24
C GLU A 85 29.36 -11.64 -1.56
N LEU A 86 28.22 -11.37 -0.92
CA LEU A 86 27.46 -10.13 -1.12
C LEU A 86 28.25 -8.89 -0.66
N ILE A 87 29.03 -8.98 0.42
CA ILE A 87 29.93 -7.90 0.86
C ILE A 87 31.01 -7.63 -0.19
N ILE A 88 31.60 -8.67 -0.80
CA ILE A 88 32.57 -8.51 -1.88
C ILE A 88 31.93 -7.84 -3.11
N LEU A 89 30.65 -8.12 -3.36
CA LEU A 89 29.84 -7.47 -4.40
C LEU A 89 29.36 -6.05 -4.02
N GLY A 90 29.78 -5.53 -2.87
CA GLY A 90 29.53 -4.14 -2.46
C GLY A 90 28.20 -3.92 -1.72
N LYS A 91 27.45 -4.98 -1.38
CA LYS A 91 26.23 -4.84 -0.57
C LYS A 91 26.59 -4.65 0.90
N SER A 92 25.89 -3.73 1.57
CA SER A 92 26.08 -3.50 3.00
C SER A 92 25.47 -4.61 3.84
N GLU A 93 25.94 -4.77 5.09
CA GLU A 93 25.37 -5.77 6.00
C GLU A 93 23.87 -5.56 6.26
N GLY A 94 23.41 -4.31 6.31
CA GLY A 94 22.00 -3.99 6.51
C GLY A 94 21.13 -4.41 5.34
N GLU A 95 21.57 -4.17 4.10
CA GLU A 95 20.85 -4.65 2.90
C GLU A 95 20.77 -6.18 2.87
N ILE A 96 21.88 -6.85 3.19
CA ILE A 96 21.95 -8.32 3.23
C ILE A 96 20.97 -8.89 4.27
N GLU A 97 20.90 -8.28 5.45
CA GLU A 97 19.97 -8.72 6.50
C GLU A 97 18.51 -8.56 6.05
N VAL A 98 18.16 -7.42 5.45
CA VAL A 98 16.82 -7.19 4.89
C VAL A 98 16.48 -8.24 3.82
N TRP A 99 17.40 -8.53 2.90
CA TRP A 99 17.20 -9.54 1.86
C TRP A 99 17.03 -10.95 2.44
N PHE A 100 17.82 -11.30 3.45
CA PHE A 100 17.75 -12.63 4.08
C PHE A 100 16.44 -12.81 4.84
N GLU A 101 16.00 -11.80 5.57
CA GLU A 101 14.72 -11.85 6.29
C GLU A 101 13.53 -11.90 5.33
N PHE A 102 13.54 -11.07 4.28
CA PHE A 102 12.49 -11.14 3.26
C PHE A 102 12.44 -12.50 2.56
N SER A 103 13.59 -13.05 2.16
CA SER A 103 13.63 -14.37 1.50
C SER A 103 13.07 -15.48 2.39
N LYS A 104 13.41 -15.51 3.68
CA LYS A 104 12.81 -16.46 4.65
C LYS A 104 11.30 -16.27 4.74
N PHE A 105 10.85 -15.03 4.82
CA PHE A 105 9.43 -14.68 4.88
C PHE A 105 8.68 -15.13 3.61
N ALA A 106 9.22 -14.85 2.42
CA ALA A 106 8.66 -15.22 1.14
C ALA A 106 8.57 -16.76 0.98
N VAL A 107 9.63 -17.50 1.33
CA VAL A 107 9.62 -18.97 1.35
C VAL A 107 8.50 -19.50 2.26
N ALA A 108 8.40 -18.97 3.48
CA ALA A 108 7.41 -19.42 4.46
C ALA A 108 5.96 -19.12 4.04
N ASN A 109 5.74 -18.09 3.21
CA ASN A 109 4.41 -17.63 2.78
C ASN A 109 4.13 -17.88 1.29
N ARG A 110 5.00 -18.62 0.59
CA ARG A 110 4.90 -18.91 -0.85
C ARG A 110 3.55 -19.51 -1.25
N HIS A 111 2.97 -20.33 -0.39
CA HIS A 111 1.69 -20.99 -0.61
C HIS A 111 0.65 -20.56 0.43
N ARG A 112 0.78 -19.34 0.96
CA ARG A 112 -0.16 -18.83 1.94
C ARG A 112 -1.57 -18.81 1.34
N PRO A 113 -2.58 -19.38 2.03
CA PRO A 113 -3.94 -19.32 1.52
C PRO A 113 -4.51 -17.90 1.63
N LEU A 114 -5.12 -17.45 0.54
CA LEU A 114 -6.04 -16.33 0.49
C LEU A 114 -7.35 -16.81 -0.14
N TYR A 115 -8.47 -16.53 0.51
CA TYR A 115 -9.77 -16.93 0.00
C TYR A 115 -10.36 -15.83 -0.88
N PRO A 116 -10.66 -16.11 -2.15
CA PRO A 116 -11.24 -15.14 -3.09
C PRO A 116 -12.47 -14.39 -2.56
N LYS A 117 -13.32 -15.09 -1.78
CA LYS A 117 -14.52 -14.53 -1.18
C LYS A 117 -14.20 -13.48 -0.12
N ASN A 118 -13.18 -13.72 0.70
CA ASN A 118 -12.79 -12.82 1.77
C ASN A 118 -12.13 -11.56 1.20
N ILE A 119 -11.28 -11.69 0.16
CA ILE A 119 -10.74 -10.53 -0.57
C ILE A 119 -11.90 -9.68 -1.12
N PHE A 120 -12.88 -10.32 -1.75
CA PHE A 120 -14.04 -9.60 -2.29
C PHE A 120 -14.84 -8.88 -1.19
N GLN A 121 -15.04 -9.52 -0.03
CA GLN A 121 -15.68 -8.88 1.13
C GLN A 121 -14.89 -7.66 1.62
N THR A 122 -13.56 -7.76 1.74
CA THR A 122 -12.72 -6.63 2.12
C THR A 122 -12.79 -5.48 1.10
N ILE A 123 -12.83 -5.78 -0.21
CA ILE A 123 -13.06 -4.77 -1.25
C ILE A 123 -14.43 -4.10 -1.08
N GLN A 124 -15.50 -4.87 -0.83
CA GLN A 124 -16.84 -4.32 -0.58
C GLN A 124 -16.88 -3.46 0.68
N SER A 125 -16.20 -3.86 1.75
CA SER A 125 -16.07 -3.07 2.98
C SER A 125 -15.32 -1.76 2.77
N ALA A 126 -14.41 -1.69 1.78
CA ALA A 126 -13.68 -0.48 1.44
C ALA A 126 -14.50 0.52 0.60
N GLN A 127 -15.48 0.05 -0.19
CA GLN A 127 -16.27 0.89 -1.12
C GLN A 127 -16.88 2.14 -0.47
N PRO A 128 -17.50 2.07 0.73
CA PRO A 128 -18.09 3.25 1.35
C PRO A 128 -17.07 4.34 1.71
N PHE A 129 -15.82 3.98 2.01
CA PHE A 129 -14.79 4.97 2.34
C PHE A 129 -14.34 5.74 1.11
N VAL A 130 -14.10 5.03 0.01
CA VAL A 130 -13.71 5.61 -1.30
C VAL A 130 -14.83 6.48 -1.84
N LYS A 131 -16.09 6.04 -1.73
CA LYS A 131 -17.24 6.85 -2.11
C LYS A 131 -17.35 8.13 -1.28
N LYS A 132 -17.26 8.05 0.05
CA LYS A 132 -17.31 9.24 0.92
C LYS A 132 -16.16 10.21 0.64
N TYR A 133 -14.99 9.70 0.29
CA TYR A 133 -13.85 10.51 -0.12
C TYR A 133 -14.14 11.29 -1.40
N PHE A 134 -14.73 10.64 -2.41
CA PHE A 134 -15.20 11.29 -3.63
C PHE A 134 -16.30 12.33 -3.35
N ASP A 135 -17.33 11.96 -2.59
CA ASP A 135 -18.43 12.87 -2.23
C ASP A 135 -17.92 14.12 -1.49
N LEU A 136 -16.92 13.96 -0.61
CA LEU A 136 -16.28 15.07 0.10
C LEU A 136 -15.50 16.00 -0.84
N ALA A 137 -14.75 15.43 -1.80
CA ALA A 137 -14.02 16.21 -2.79
C ALA A 137 -14.96 17.07 -3.64
N GLU A 138 -16.05 16.46 -4.12
CA GLU A 138 -17.09 17.16 -4.88
C GLU A 138 -17.75 18.27 -4.06
N LYS A 139 -18.06 18.00 -2.79
CA LYS A 139 -18.65 18.98 -1.87
C LYS A 139 -17.74 20.21 -1.70
N ILE A 140 -16.43 20.01 -1.53
CA ILE A 140 -15.47 21.12 -1.41
C ILE A 140 -15.33 21.88 -2.73
N ASN A 141 -15.22 21.16 -3.85
CA ASN A 141 -15.06 21.74 -5.18
C ASN A 141 -16.25 22.64 -5.57
N HIS A 142 -17.47 22.21 -5.22
CA HIS A 142 -18.71 22.96 -5.45
C HIS A 142 -19.05 23.98 -4.34
N LYS A 143 -18.22 24.04 -3.28
CA LYS A 143 -18.41 24.91 -2.11
C LYS A 143 -19.75 24.70 -1.39
N GLU A 144 -20.20 23.46 -1.33
CA GLU A 144 -21.47 23.07 -0.70
C GLU A 144 -21.28 22.78 0.79
N ASP A 145 -22.14 23.37 1.64
CA ASP A 145 -22.22 23.04 3.08
C ASP A 145 -20.83 22.93 3.77
N MET A 146 -20.06 24.00 3.66
CA MET A 146 -18.64 24.06 4.05
C MET A 146 -18.41 24.02 5.58
N GLY A 147 -19.46 24.09 6.39
CA GLY A 147 -19.36 24.20 7.85
C GLY A 147 -18.81 22.97 8.56
N SER A 148 -18.93 21.77 7.96
CA SER A 148 -18.59 20.49 8.58
C SER A 148 -17.42 19.76 7.91
N ILE A 149 -16.85 20.29 6.83
CA ILE A 149 -15.84 19.61 5.99
C ILE A 149 -14.64 19.10 6.80
N ILE A 150 -14.09 19.94 7.68
CA ILE A 150 -12.94 19.59 8.52
C ILE A 150 -13.28 18.38 9.41
N GLN A 151 -14.44 18.42 10.06
CA GLN A 151 -14.89 17.32 10.93
C GLN A 151 -15.22 16.05 10.15
N GLU A 152 -15.83 16.17 8.97
CA GLU A 152 -16.12 15.05 8.07
C GLU A 152 -14.82 14.37 7.59
N THR A 153 -13.83 15.17 7.20
CA THR A 153 -12.48 14.72 6.80
C THR A 153 -11.81 13.93 7.92
N GLN A 154 -11.82 14.47 9.14
CA GLN A 154 -11.22 13.83 10.31
C GLN A 154 -11.96 12.54 10.67
N ASN A 155 -13.29 12.54 10.64
CA ASN A 155 -14.11 11.37 10.93
C ASN A 155 -13.87 10.25 9.92
N LEU A 156 -13.78 10.58 8.63
CA LEU A 156 -13.50 9.60 7.58
C LEU A 156 -12.08 9.04 7.74
N THR A 157 -11.09 9.88 8.02
CA THR A 157 -9.71 9.46 8.28
C THR A 157 -9.65 8.44 9.42
N ASN A 158 -10.31 8.72 10.54
CA ASN A 158 -10.36 7.82 11.70
C ASN A 158 -11.07 6.49 11.37
N GLN A 159 -12.18 6.54 10.63
CA GLN A 159 -12.90 5.34 10.20
C GLN A 159 -12.03 4.44 9.31
N ILE A 160 -11.28 5.04 8.38
CA ILE A 160 -10.33 4.31 7.54
C ILE A 160 -9.21 3.71 8.38
N GLU A 161 -8.65 4.45 9.33
CA GLU A 161 -7.60 3.93 10.20
C GLU A 161 -8.06 2.71 11.01
N VAL A 162 -9.30 2.73 11.51
CA VAL A 162 -9.90 1.57 12.17
C VAL A 162 -10.02 0.41 11.19
N PHE A 163 -10.56 0.64 9.98
CA PHE A 163 -10.71 -0.40 8.96
C PHE A 163 -9.38 -1.07 8.59
N LEU A 164 -8.32 -0.27 8.38
CA LEU A 164 -6.97 -0.77 8.06
C LEU A 164 -6.43 -1.73 9.15
N LYS A 165 -6.81 -1.52 10.42
CA LYS A 165 -6.37 -2.36 11.55
C LYS A 165 -7.32 -3.53 11.84
N SER A 166 -8.62 -3.34 11.67
CA SER A 166 -9.63 -4.31 12.11
C SER A 166 -10.03 -5.32 11.04
N ASP A 167 -9.93 -4.97 9.76
CA ASP A 167 -10.19 -5.95 8.70
C ASP A 167 -9.01 -6.93 8.60
N SER A 168 -9.32 -8.22 8.75
CA SER A 168 -8.29 -9.27 8.83
C SER A 168 -7.44 -9.42 7.57
N TYR A 169 -7.99 -9.14 6.38
CA TYR A 169 -7.25 -9.27 5.13
C TYR A 169 -6.47 -7.99 4.85
N MET A 170 -7.04 -6.83 5.17
CA MET A 170 -6.35 -5.55 5.08
C MET A 170 -5.14 -5.46 6.02
N SER A 171 -5.33 -5.75 7.31
CA SER A 171 -4.25 -5.78 8.30
C SER A 171 -3.14 -6.74 7.90
N LYS A 172 -3.53 -7.89 7.31
CA LYS A 172 -2.57 -8.84 6.78
C LYS A 172 -1.81 -8.29 5.58
N ALA A 173 -2.48 -7.70 4.60
CA ALA A 173 -1.84 -7.07 3.45
C ALA A 173 -0.85 -5.97 3.86
N ILE A 174 -1.19 -5.16 4.87
CA ILE A 174 -0.30 -4.15 5.43
C ILE A 174 0.96 -4.80 6.02
N TYR A 175 0.79 -5.83 6.85
CA TYR A 175 1.91 -6.55 7.45
C TYR A 175 2.82 -7.16 6.39
N GLU A 176 2.25 -7.78 5.36
CA GLU A 176 3.00 -8.46 4.31
C GLU A 176 3.73 -7.48 3.39
N ASN A 177 3.08 -6.38 2.99
CA ASN A 177 3.75 -5.32 2.23
C ASN A 177 4.92 -4.70 3.00
N ALA A 178 4.81 -4.58 4.32
CA ALA A 178 5.88 -4.07 5.17
C ALA A 178 7.11 -5.00 5.24
N GLN A 179 7.00 -6.25 4.77
CA GLN A 179 8.15 -7.16 4.67
C GLN A 179 8.91 -7.00 3.35
N VAL A 180 8.30 -6.37 2.33
CA VAL A 180 8.92 -6.21 1.02
C VAL A 180 10.05 -5.17 1.14
N PRO A 181 11.31 -5.52 0.78
CA PRO A 181 12.41 -4.57 0.81
C PRO A 181 12.13 -3.37 -0.09
N HIS A 182 12.45 -2.17 0.39
CA HIS A 182 12.39 -0.93 -0.41
C HIS A 182 13.57 -0.79 -1.40
N ALA A 183 14.33 -1.86 -1.63
CA ALA A 183 15.54 -1.81 -2.45
C ALA A 183 15.21 -1.97 -3.93
N ASP A 184 15.79 -1.10 -4.76
CA ASP A 184 15.84 -1.24 -6.22
C ASP A 184 16.66 -2.51 -6.55
N TRP A 185 15.98 -3.65 -6.58
CA TRP A 185 16.56 -4.90 -7.07
C TRP A 185 16.71 -4.87 -8.62
N ASP A 186 16.01 -3.95 -9.29
CA ASP A 186 16.13 -3.61 -10.72
C ASP A 186 17.38 -2.75 -11.03
N GLU A 187 18.58 -3.19 -10.61
CA GLU A 187 19.84 -2.65 -11.13
C GLU A 187 20.14 -3.14 -12.58
N ASP A 188 19.20 -3.83 -13.24
CA ASP A 188 19.39 -4.47 -14.56
C ASP A 188 18.62 -3.83 -15.74
N VAL A 189 18.18 -2.58 -15.60
CA VAL A 189 17.94 -1.71 -16.78
C VAL A 189 18.97 -0.60 -16.82
N GLY A 190 20.08 -0.88 -17.51
CA GLY A 190 21.11 0.10 -17.82
C GLY A 190 20.52 1.37 -18.44
N GLY A 191 20.56 2.46 -17.67
CA GLY A 191 20.43 3.82 -18.18
C GLY A 191 21.83 4.39 -18.40
N SER A 192 22.31 4.31 -19.65
CA SER A 192 23.32 5.24 -20.16
C SER A 192 22.65 6.53 -20.63
#